data_AF-A0A1H8RDJ6-F1
#
_entry.id   AF-A0A1H8RDJ6-F1
#
_cell.length_a   1.000
_cell.length_b   1.000
_cell.length_c   1.000
_cell.angle_alpha   90.00
_cell.angle_beta   90.00
_cell.angle_gamma   90.00
#
_symmetry.space_group_name_H-M   'P 1'
#
loop_
_entity.id
_entity.type
_entity.pdbx_description
1 polymer ?
#
loop_
_entity_poly.entity_id
_entity_poly.type
_entity_poly.pdbx_seq_one_letter_code
_entity_poly.pdbx_strand_id
1 'polypeptide(L)' 'MLHLGKSIAELREEREITQEELAKTLGISRSTLSHYEKNRRKPPLDFIVLLADTFNVSVEQIINPQKRVQ' A
#
# COMPACT_ATOMS: atom_id res chain seq x y z
N MET A 1 -11.15 -0.54 -12.60
CA MET A 1 -10.81 -1.60 -11.63
C MET A 1 -9.95 -0.95 -10.54
N LEU A 2 -10.11 -1.29 -9.26
CA LEU A 2 -9.28 -0.70 -8.19
C LEU A 2 -7.88 -1.32 -8.24
N HIS A 3 -6.84 -0.53 -8.47
CA HIS A 3 -5.45 -0.99 -8.61
C HIS A 3 -4.67 -0.92 -7.29
N LEU A 4 -5.28 -1.37 -6.19
CA LEU A 4 -4.72 -1.26 -4.84
C LEU A 4 -3.31 -1.84 -4.69
N GLY A 5 -3.06 -3.04 -5.23
CA GLY A 5 -1.75 -3.66 -5.13
C GLY A 5 -0.64 -2.83 -5.78
N LYS A 6 -0.94 -2.19 -6.93
CA LYS A 6 0.00 -1.30 -7.62
C LYS A 6 0.27 -0.06 -6.79
N SER A 7 -0.76 0.56 -6.23
CA SER A 7 -0.62 1.76 -5.40
C SER A 7 0.21 1.51 -4.14
N ILE A 8 0.04 0.35 -3.50
CA ILE A 8 0.86 -0.05 -2.34
C ILE A 8 2.33 -0.16 -2.75
N ALA A 9 2.62 -0.84 -3.86
CA ALA A 9 3.98 -1.00 -4.36
C ALA A 9 4.62 0.35 -4.74
N GLU A 10 3.87 1.23 -5.42
CA GLU A 10 4.32 2.58 -5.79
C GLU A 10 4.67 3.41 -4.55
N LEU A 11 3.79 3.46 -3.54
CA LEU A 11 4.07 4.18 -2.29
C LEU A 11 5.34 3.66 -1.60
N ARG A 12 5.50 2.33 -1.57
CA ARG A 12 6.68 1.68 -1.01
C ARG A 12 7.96 2.08 -1.77
N GLU A 13 7.89 2.08 -3.10
CA GLU A 13 9.02 2.41 -3.98
C GLU A 13 9.37 3.90 -3.95
N GLU A 14 8.38 4.79 -3.82
CA GLU A 14 8.57 6.24 -3.60
C GLU A 14 9.36 6.54 -2.31
N ARG A 15 9.29 5.66 -1.32
CA ARG A 15 10.10 5.74 -0.08
C ARG A 15 11.40 4.95 -0.14
N GLU A 16 11.72 4.32 -1.26
CA GLU A 16 12.93 3.52 -1.46
C GLU A 16 13.12 2.39 -0.44
N ILE A 17 12.02 1.84 0.10
CA ILE A 17 12.05 0.75 1.08
C ILE A 17 11.65 -0.60 0.46
N THR A 18 12.17 -1.67 1.06
CA THR A 18 11.86 -3.05 0.70
C THR A 18 10.49 -3.50 1.22
N GLN A 19 9.98 -4.61 0.67
CA GLN A 19 8.77 -5.24 1.20
C GLN A 19 8.94 -5.68 2.67
N GLU A 20 10.15 -6.05 3.07
CA GLU A 20 10.42 -6.47 4.46
C GLU A 20 10.29 -5.28 5.42
N GLU A 21 10.87 -4.14 5.07
CA GLU A 21 10.84 -2.92 5.88
C GLU A 21 9.42 -2.35 6.00
N LEU A 22 8.67 -2.31 4.90
CA LEU A 22 7.28 -1.86 4.94
C LEU A 22 6.41 -2.83 5.75
N ALA A 23 6.57 -4.14 5.56
CA ALA A 23 5.80 -5.14 6.30
C ALA A 23 6.08 -5.04 7.81
N LYS A 24 7.34 -4.83 8.21
CA LYS A 24 7.73 -4.57 9.60
C LYS A 24 7.07 -3.31 10.15
N THR A 25 7.07 -2.22 9.38
CA THR A 25 6.43 -0.94 9.77
C THR A 25 4.93 -1.10 9.98
N LEU A 26 4.27 -1.89 9.13
CA LEU A 26 2.82 -2.13 9.16
C LEU A 26 2.41 -3.29 10.08
N GLY A 27 3.34 -3.95 10.75
CA GLY A 27 3.05 -5.07 11.66
C GLY A 27 2.49 -6.32 10.98
N ILE A 28 2.84 -6.57 9.70
CA ILE A 28 2.41 -7.74 8.93
C ILE A 28 3.60 -8.56 8.43
N SER A 29 3.35 -9.78 7.94
CA SER A 29 4.40 -10.55 7.27
C SER A 29 4.71 -9.98 5.88
N ARG A 30 5.96 -10.08 5.45
CA ARG A 30 6.37 -9.79 4.06
C ARG A 30 5.51 -10.54 3.03
N SER A 31 5.16 -11.80 3.31
CA SER A 31 4.29 -12.60 2.44
C SER A 31 2.89 -12.00 2.28
N THR A 32 2.32 -11.47 3.37
CA THR A 32 1.03 -10.77 3.35
C THR A 32 1.11 -9.52 2.48
N LEU A 33 2.16 -8.71 2.66
CA LEU A 33 2.38 -7.53 1.82
C LEU A 33 2.53 -7.90 0.35
N SER A 34 3.31 -8.94 0.03
CA SER A 34 3.48 -9.43 -1.34
C SER A 34 2.16 -9.88 -1.97
N HIS A 35 1.28 -10.52 -1.20
CA HIS A 35 -0.05 -10.89 -1.68
C HIS A 35 -0.93 -9.67 -1.96
N TYR A 36 -0.83 -8.60 -1.16
CA TYR A 36 -1.54 -7.35 -1.42
C TYR A 36 -1.00 -6.66 -2.68
N GLU A 37 0.31 -6.47 -2.78
CA GLU A 37 0.93 -5.79 -3.95
C GLU A 37 0.66 -6.53 -5.26
N LYS A 38 0.63 -7.86 -5.25
CA LYS A 38 0.34 -8.69 -6.43
C LYS A 38 -1.16 -8.92 -6.68
N ASN A 39 -2.06 -8.26 -5.94
CA ASN A 39 -3.51 -8.46 -6.00
C ASN A 39 -3.95 -9.92 -5.81
N ARG A 40 -3.14 -10.74 -5.11
CA ARG A 40 -3.48 -12.14 -4.76
C ARG A 40 -4.41 -12.22 -3.57
N ARG A 41 -4.41 -11.18 -2.72
CA ARG A 41 -5.32 -11.01 -1.59
C ARG A 41 -5.76 -9.56 -1.53
N LYS A 42 -7.03 -9.33 -1.19
CA LYS A 42 -7.54 -7.98 -0.94
C LYS A 42 -7.12 -7.54 0.48
N PRO A 43 -6.49 -6.37 0.65
CA PRO A 43 -6.25 -5.81 1.97
C PRO A 43 -7.57 -5.37 2.63
N PRO A 44 -7.73 -5.56 3.95
CA PRO A 44 -8.89 -5.04 4.68
C PRO A 44 -8.85 -3.50 4.74
N LEU A 45 -9.98 -2.86 5.03
CA LEU A 45 -10.07 -1.40 5.11
C LEU A 45 -9.11 -0.82 6.15
N ASP A 46 -9.02 -1.44 7.32
CA ASP A 46 -8.13 -0.99 8.41
C ASP A 46 -6.66 -0.96 7.98
N PHE A 47 -6.24 -1.90 7.12
CA PHE A 47 -4.91 -1.88 6.54
C PHE A 47 -4.71 -0.71 5.59
N ILE A 48 -5.72 -0.36 4.80
CA ILE A 48 -5.66 0.80 3.88
C ILE A 48 -5.59 2.11 4.68
N VAL A 49 -6.31 2.21 5.79
CA VAL A 49 -6.24 3.36 6.71
C VAL A 49 -4.84 3.46 7.34
N LEU A 50 -4.32 2.35 7.87
CA LEU A 50 -2.96 2.31 8.41
C LEU A 50 -1.90 2.72 7.37
N LEU A 51 -2.08 2.28 6.12
CA LEU A 51 -1.21 2.65 5.01
C LEU A 51 -1.30 4.15 4.72
N ALA A 52 -2.50 4.72 4.68
CA ALA A 52 -2.72 6.16 4.51
C ALA A 52 -1.96 6.97 5.57
N ASP A 53 -2.10 6.60 6.84
CA ASP A 53 -1.42 7.26 7.94
C ASP A 53 0.11 7.10 7.84
N THR A 54 0.59 5.89 7.52
CA THR A 54 2.03 5.60 7.36
C THR A 54 2.64 6.46 6.26
N PHE A 55 1.94 6.63 5.14
CA PHE A 55 2.42 7.36 3.97
C PHE A 55 2.07 8.86 3.98
N ASN A 56 1.29 9.32 4.97
CA ASN A 56 0.74 10.67 5.04
C ASN A 56 -0.01 11.07 3.75
N VAL A 57 -0.87 10.16 3.29
CA VAL A 57 -1.75 10.33 2.12
C VAL A 57 -3.18 10.01 2.50
N SER A 58 -4.15 10.48 1.72
CA SER A 58 -5.54 10.08 1.88
C SER A 58 -5.80 8.66 1.37
N VAL A 59 -6.81 7.99 1.93
CA VAL A 59 -7.31 6.72 1.39
C VAL A 59 -7.71 6.86 -0.08
N GLU A 60 -8.25 8.02 -0.48
CA GLU A 60 -8.61 8.30 -1.87
C GLU A 60 -7.39 8.22 -2.81
N GLN A 61 -6.24 8.74 -2.40
CA GLN A 61 -5.00 8.69 -3.18
C GLN A 61 -4.46 7.26 -3.34
N ILE A 62 -4.76 6.36 -2.40
CA ILE A 62 -4.40 4.94 -2.46
C ILE A 62 -5.33 4.19 -3.41
N ILE A 63 -6.65 4.41 -3.32
CA ILE A 63 -7.63 3.70 -4.16
C ILE A 63 -7.67 4.24 -5.60
N ASN A 64 -7.28 5.51 -5.79
CA ASN A 64 -7.29 6.20 -7.08
C ASN A 64 -5.95 6.92 -7.34
N PRO A 65 -4.92 6.18 -7.80
CA PRO A 65 -3.58 6.75 -8.01
C PRO A 65 -3.53 7.87 -9.05
N GLN A 66 -4.50 7.99 -9.96
CA GLN A 66 -4.60 9.06 -10.95
C GLN A 66 -4.71 10.46 -10.31
N LYS A 67 -5.17 10.54 -9.04
CA LYS A 67 -5.28 11.80 -8.30
C LYS A 67 -3.99 12.24 -7.59
N ARG A 68 -2.92 11.45 -7.61
CA ARG A 68 -1.62 11.84 -7.01
C ARG A 68 -0.81 12.78 -7.91
N VAL A 69 -1.15 12.88 -9.19
CA VAL A 69 -0.43 13.66 -10.22
C VAL A 69 -1.18 14.97 -10.56
N GLN A 70 -2.04 15.45 -9.66
CA GLN A 70 -2.83 16.68 -9.87
C GLN A 70 -2.37 17.80 -8.94
#